data_AF-A0A919T5U0-F1
#
_entry.id   AF-A0A919T5U0-F1
#
_cell.length_a   1.000
_cell.length_b   1.000
_cell.length_c   1.000
_cell.angle_alpha   90.00
_cell.angle_beta   90.00
_cell.angle_gamma   90.00
#
_symmetry.space_group_name_H-M   'P 1'
#
loop_
_entity.id
_entity.type
_entity.pdbx_description
1 polymer ?
#
loop_
_entity_poly.entity_id
_entity_poly.type
_entity_poly.pdbx_seq_one_letter_code
_entity_poly.pdbx_strand_id
1 'polypeptide(L)'
;MRWFRRTRDERLGQQDVARRVMIDDVRQRFGVGRPGSFHQQAAAVAEALTGPDGVAAAAGIVHEFADSAHAEIQRLAAELSRQVRYQFVVDRANYRPMWREATPDLRWPLFDLPCGLFPYIHVAGAVQAISAQVKSTTDQNRLHDHLFEILDLTIAGWEFGSVRVDTDGAALAGLLISTARDLRTTMSKEPPLPPPVRELMRRNNTIDVYAPDAHRIVGGINPGRELREILLA
;
A
#
# COMPACT_ATOMS: atom_id res chain seq x y z
N MET A 1 28.48 -30.07 -3.43
CA MET A 1 27.32 -29.15 -3.29
C MET A 1 27.54 -27.71 -3.79
N ARG A 2 28.73 -27.32 -4.27
CA ARG A 2 29.00 -25.94 -4.75
C ARG A 2 28.31 -25.58 -6.07
N TRP A 3 28.12 -26.54 -6.98
CA TRP A 3 27.52 -26.30 -8.30
C TRP A 3 26.01 -25.99 -8.24
N PHE A 4 25.26 -26.71 -7.41
CA PHE A 4 23.83 -26.45 -7.17
C PHE A 4 23.53 -25.13 -6.46
N ARG A 5 24.44 -24.63 -5.61
CA ARG A 5 24.30 -23.30 -5.01
C ARG A 5 24.49 -22.20 -6.04
N ARG A 6 25.52 -22.34 -6.88
CA ARG A 6 25.83 -21.35 -7.92
C ARG A 6 24.69 -21.17 -8.93
N THR A 7 24.09 -22.26 -9.40
CA THR A 7 22.94 -22.18 -10.32
C THR A 7 21.68 -21.62 -9.67
N ARG A 8 21.49 -21.85 -8.36
CA ARG A 8 20.39 -21.24 -7.60
C ARG A 8 20.60 -19.74 -7.42
N ASP A 9 21.81 -19.31 -7.07
CA ASP A 9 22.13 -17.89 -6.87
C ASP A 9 22.07 -17.11 -8.20
N GLU A 10 22.53 -17.70 -9.30
CA GLU A 10 22.41 -17.13 -10.65
C GLU A 10 20.93 -17.00 -11.08
N ARG A 11 20.09 -17.99 -10.78
CA ARG A 11 18.65 -17.94 -11.06
C ARG A 11 17.92 -16.90 -10.20
N LEU A 12 18.25 -16.80 -8.92
CA LEU A 12 17.68 -15.77 -8.03
C LEU A 12 18.07 -14.37 -8.51
N GLY A 13 19.34 -14.17 -8.91
CA GLY A 13 19.79 -12.90 -9.49
C GLY A 13 19.05 -12.54 -10.79
N GLN A 14 18.81 -13.50 -11.68
CA GLN A 14 18.04 -13.26 -12.92
C GLN A 14 16.56 -12.91 -12.63
N GLN A 15 15.93 -13.58 -11.66
CA GLN A 15 14.57 -13.26 -11.24
C GLN A 15 14.47 -11.85 -10.63
N ASP A 16 15.46 -11.46 -9.82
CA ASP A 16 15.51 -10.10 -9.26
C ASP A 16 15.71 -9.02 -10.34
N VAL A 17 16.46 -9.30 -11.41
CA VAL A 17 16.62 -8.41 -12.56
C VAL A 17 15.32 -8.30 -13.36
N ALA A 18 14.70 -9.42 -13.71
CA ALA A 18 13.44 -9.44 -14.45
C ALA A 18 12.33 -8.68 -13.70
N ARG A 19 12.26 -8.88 -12.37
CA ARG A 19 11.37 -8.13 -11.48
C ARG A 19 11.58 -6.63 -11.60
N ARG A 20 12.84 -6.16 -11.48
CA ARG A 20 13.16 -4.73 -11.55
C ARG A 20 12.80 -4.13 -12.91
N VAL A 21 13.13 -4.81 -14.00
CA VAL A 21 12.79 -4.38 -15.37
C VAL A 21 11.28 -4.18 -15.52
N MET A 22 10.48 -5.11 -14.99
CA MET A 22 9.02 -5.00 -15.08
C MET A 22 8.46 -3.86 -14.22
N ILE A 23 9.02 -3.63 -13.03
CA ILE A 23 8.66 -2.47 -12.19
C ILE A 23 8.98 -1.16 -12.89
N ASP A 24 10.17 -1.07 -13.50
CA ASP A 24 10.59 0.11 -14.26
C ASP A 24 9.72 0.35 -15.50
N ASP A 25 9.33 -0.72 -16.22
CA ASP A 25 8.40 -0.64 -17.36
C ASP A 25 7.04 -0.08 -16.93
N VAL A 26 6.47 -0.61 -15.84
CA VAL A 26 5.22 -0.11 -15.27
C VAL A 26 5.33 1.37 -14.90
N ARG A 27 6.38 1.75 -14.18
CA ARG A 27 6.63 3.14 -13.76
C ARG A 27 6.75 4.10 -14.94
N GLN A 28 7.31 3.66 -16.06
CA GLN A 28 7.49 4.49 -17.25
C GLN A 28 6.20 4.64 -18.07
N ARG A 29 5.40 3.57 -18.15
CA ARG A 29 4.21 3.50 -19.01
C ARG A 29 2.96 4.12 -18.37
N PHE A 30 2.83 4.02 -17.05
CA PHE A 30 1.66 4.46 -16.31
C PHE A 30 2.01 5.60 -15.35
N GLY A 31 1.03 6.39 -14.95
CA GLY A 31 1.22 7.47 -13.98
C GLY A 31 0.43 8.74 -14.28
N VAL A 32 0.61 9.74 -13.42
CA VAL A 32 -0.06 11.04 -13.54
C VAL A 32 0.39 11.72 -14.84
N GLY A 33 -0.59 12.15 -15.65
CA GLY A 33 -0.35 12.75 -16.97
C GLY A 33 -0.31 11.75 -18.14
N ARG A 34 -0.43 10.44 -17.88
CA ARG A 34 -0.67 9.45 -18.94
C ARG A 34 -2.17 9.39 -19.29
N PRO A 35 -2.53 9.00 -20.53
CA PRO A 35 -3.93 8.85 -20.93
C PRO A 35 -4.68 7.82 -20.09
N GLY A 36 -5.98 8.05 -19.91
CA GLY A 36 -6.89 7.15 -19.18
C GLY A 36 -7.10 7.53 -17.71
N SER A 37 -8.23 7.12 -17.14
CA SER A 37 -8.52 7.31 -15.72
C SER A 37 -7.59 6.46 -14.84
N PHE A 38 -7.48 6.80 -13.55
CA PHE A 38 -6.66 6.01 -12.62
C PHE A 38 -7.08 4.55 -12.57
N HIS A 39 -8.39 4.27 -12.53
CA HIS A 39 -8.92 2.92 -12.61
C HIS A 39 -8.51 2.18 -13.90
N GLN A 40 -8.57 2.83 -15.07
CA GLN A 40 -8.15 2.22 -16.34
C GLN A 40 -6.65 1.91 -16.34
N GLN A 41 -5.84 2.83 -15.82
CA GLN A 41 -4.40 2.62 -15.72
C GLN A 41 -4.07 1.51 -14.71
N ALA A 42 -4.74 1.45 -13.55
CA ALA A 42 -4.56 0.39 -12.56
C ALA A 42 -4.89 -1.00 -13.14
N ALA A 43 -5.98 -1.12 -13.89
CA ALA A 43 -6.32 -2.36 -14.59
C ALA A 43 -5.24 -2.76 -15.62
N ALA A 44 -4.75 -1.80 -16.41
CA ALA A 44 -3.67 -2.05 -17.37
C ALA A 44 -2.34 -2.43 -16.70
N VAL A 45 -2.04 -1.86 -15.52
CA VAL A 45 -0.92 -2.28 -14.67
C VAL A 45 -1.12 -3.74 -14.22
N ALA A 46 -2.31 -4.10 -13.77
CA ALA A 46 -2.61 -5.47 -13.34
C ALA A 46 -2.43 -6.49 -14.48
N GLU A 47 -2.87 -6.15 -15.69
CA GLU A 47 -2.69 -6.98 -16.89
C GLU A 47 -1.20 -7.13 -17.28
N ALA A 48 -0.41 -6.06 -17.11
CA ALA A 48 1.03 -6.09 -17.36
C ALA A 48 1.79 -6.97 -16.34
N LEU A 49 1.25 -7.14 -15.13
CA LEU A 49 1.85 -7.89 -14.01
C LEU A 49 1.28 -9.31 -13.90
N THR A 50 1.21 -10.04 -15.02
CA THR A 50 0.67 -11.41 -15.08
C THR A 50 1.75 -12.49 -14.98
N GLY A 51 1.35 -13.68 -14.54
CA GLY A 51 2.25 -14.83 -14.34
C GLY A 51 3.17 -14.71 -13.11
N PRO A 52 4.03 -15.71 -12.85
CA PRO A 52 4.84 -15.77 -11.62
C PRO A 52 5.79 -14.58 -11.43
N ASP A 53 6.48 -14.15 -12.49
CA ASP A 53 7.38 -12.99 -12.43
C ASP A 53 6.60 -11.67 -12.28
N GLY A 54 5.41 -11.60 -12.88
CA GLY A 54 4.48 -10.48 -12.72
C GLY A 54 3.97 -10.33 -11.29
N VAL A 55 3.59 -11.45 -10.64
CA VAL A 55 3.20 -11.44 -9.21
C VAL A 55 4.37 -11.05 -8.32
N ALA A 56 5.58 -11.52 -8.62
CA ALA A 56 6.78 -11.11 -7.89
C ALA A 56 7.09 -9.61 -8.07
N ALA A 57 6.87 -9.05 -9.27
CA ALA A 57 6.99 -7.62 -9.53
C ALA A 57 5.90 -6.80 -8.83
N ALA A 58 4.66 -7.28 -8.82
CA ALA A 58 3.57 -6.66 -8.08
C ALA A 58 3.86 -6.61 -6.56
N ALA A 59 4.33 -7.72 -5.98
CA ALA A 59 4.79 -7.72 -4.59
C ALA A 59 5.96 -6.74 -4.39
N GLY A 60 6.89 -6.65 -5.35
CA GLY A 60 7.98 -5.67 -5.36
C GLY A 60 7.48 -4.21 -5.32
N ILE A 61 6.44 -3.86 -6.08
CA ILE A 61 5.82 -2.52 -6.07
C ILE A 61 5.23 -2.22 -4.69
N VAL A 62 4.49 -3.16 -4.11
CA VAL A 62 3.93 -3.02 -2.76
C VAL A 62 5.04 -2.84 -1.73
N HIS A 63 6.14 -3.60 -1.86
CA HIS A 63 7.27 -3.47 -0.96
C HIS A 63 7.96 -2.13 -1.06
N GLU A 64 8.30 -1.72 -2.28
CA GLU A 64 8.99 -0.46 -2.55
C GLU A 64 8.15 0.75 -2.13
N PHE A 65 6.84 0.72 -2.37
CA PHE A 65 5.95 1.79 -1.94
C PHE A 65 5.91 1.92 -0.42
N ALA A 66 5.72 0.82 0.32
CA ALA A 66 5.71 0.84 1.78
C ALA A 66 7.06 1.27 2.37
N ASP A 67 8.18 0.75 1.86
CA ASP A 67 9.52 1.12 2.32
C ASP A 67 9.81 2.61 2.04
N SER A 68 9.43 3.12 0.86
CA SER A 68 9.54 4.54 0.51
C SER A 68 8.65 5.42 1.38
N ALA A 69 7.42 4.99 1.68
CA ALA A 69 6.51 5.73 2.54
C ALA A 69 7.06 5.82 3.97
N HIS A 70 7.57 4.71 4.51
CA HIS A 70 8.19 4.70 5.84
C HIS A 70 9.38 5.66 5.93
N ALA A 71 10.28 5.62 4.94
CA ALA A 71 11.43 6.51 4.89
C ALA A 71 11.02 7.99 4.82
N GLU A 72 9.98 8.30 4.05
CA GLU A 72 9.48 9.67 3.93
C GLU A 72 8.84 10.17 5.24
N ILE A 73 8.10 9.31 5.96
CA ILE A 73 7.57 9.66 7.28
C ILE A 73 8.70 9.94 8.27
N GLN A 74 9.75 9.11 8.28
CA GLN A 74 10.92 9.36 9.11
C GLN A 74 11.58 10.70 8.79
N ARG A 75 11.72 11.02 7.50
CA ARG A 75 12.27 12.30 7.04
C ARG A 75 11.43 13.47 7.54
N LEU A 76 10.11 13.42 7.35
CA LEU A 76 9.17 14.46 7.77
C LEU A 76 9.14 14.63 9.29
N ALA A 77 9.11 13.53 10.05
CA ALA A 77 9.16 13.57 11.50
C ALA A 77 10.48 14.17 12.03
N ALA A 78 11.61 13.87 11.39
CA ALA A 78 12.90 14.45 11.74
C ALA A 78 12.98 15.94 11.39
N GLU A 79 12.34 16.37 10.30
CA GLU A 79 12.22 17.78 9.93
C GLU A 79 11.36 18.55 10.94
N LEU A 80 10.18 18.04 11.27
CA LEU A 80 9.31 18.64 12.27
C LEU A 80 10.00 18.68 13.65
N SER A 81 10.69 17.61 14.03
CA SER A 81 11.42 17.55 15.31
C SER A 81 12.45 18.66 15.46
N ARG A 82 13.13 19.02 14.37
CA ARG A 82 14.10 20.15 14.34
C ARG A 82 13.41 21.50 14.51
N GLN A 83 12.21 21.65 13.97
CA GLN A 83 11.45 22.91 14.03
C GLN A 83 10.88 23.16 15.43
N VAL A 84 10.31 22.14 16.08
CA VAL A 84 9.60 22.30 17.37
C VAL A 84 10.42 21.90 18.59
N ARG A 85 11.67 21.43 18.41
CA ARG A 85 12.56 20.94 19.48
C ARG A 85 11.93 19.83 20.35
N TYR A 86 11.11 19.00 19.73
CA TYR A 86 10.47 17.83 20.31
C TYR A 86 10.75 16.63 19.41
N GLN A 87 11.10 15.47 19.97
CA GLN A 87 11.43 14.29 19.16
C GLN A 87 10.17 13.45 18.90
N PHE A 88 9.75 13.39 17.65
CA PHE A 88 8.68 12.47 17.22
C PHE A 88 9.25 11.07 16.97
N VAL A 89 8.63 10.05 17.55
CA VAL A 89 9.03 8.65 17.38
C VAL A 89 8.18 8.01 16.28
N VAL A 90 8.85 7.52 15.23
CA VAL A 90 8.17 6.81 14.13
C VAL A 90 8.28 5.30 14.36
N ASP A 91 7.15 4.67 14.67
CA ASP A 91 7.01 3.22 14.72
C ASP A 91 6.36 2.71 13.42
N ARG A 92 7.08 1.87 12.68
CA ARG A 92 6.59 1.25 11.45
C ARG A 92 5.39 0.34 11.66
N ALA A 93 5.28 -0.29 12.83
CA ALA A 93 4.16 -1.15 13.15
C ALA A 93 2.88 -0.35 13.49
N ASN A 94 3.01 0.95 13.78
CA ASN A 94 1.90 1.83 14.13
C ASN A 94 2.27 3.31 14.00
N TYR A 95 1.91 3.94 12.89
CA TYR A 95 2.20 5.37 12.64
C TYR A 95 1.27 6.32 13.40
N ARG A 96 0.11 5.83 13.84
CA ARG A 96 -1.00 6.67 14.33
C ARG A 96 -0.64 7.51 15.57
N PRO A 97 0.13 7.03 16.57
CA PRO A 97 0.57 7.85 17.70
C PRO A 97 1.35 9.08 17.25
N MET A 98 2.32 8.90 16.35
CA MET A 98 3.13 9.99 15.81
C MET A 98 2.26 11.01 15.07
N TRP A 99 1.34 10.54 14.22
CA TRP A 99 0.41 11.43 13.51
C TRP A 99 -0.43 12.28 14.48
N ARG A 100 -1.00 11.69 15.53
CA ARG A 100 -1.79 12.43 16.53
C ARG A 100 -0.99 13.49 17.28
N GLU A 101 0.27 13.18 17.58
CA GLU A 101 1.18 14.14 18.23
C GLU A 101 1.58 15.27 17.29
N ALA A 102 1.73 14.99 15.99
CA ALA A 102 2.21 15.94 15.00
C ALA A 102 1.12 16.82 14.36
N THR A 103 -0.17 16.46 14.47
CA THR A 103 -1.25 17.26 13.85
C THR A 103 -1.41 18.65 14.49
N PRO A 104 -1.61 19.72 13.70
CA PRO A 104 -1.89 19.74 12.25
C PRO A 104 -0.66 19.96 11.35
N ASP A 105 0.55 19.95 11.89
CA ASP A 105 1.75 20.44 11.19
C ASP A 105 2.31 19.44 10.15
N LEU A 106 1.90 18.18 10.22
CA LEU A 106 2.36 17.13 9.34
C LEU A 106 1.36 16.91 8.18
N ARG A 107 1.77 17.24 6.95
CA ARG A 107 1.04 16.90 5.72
C ARG A 107 1.58 15.60 5.15
N TRP A 108 0.71 14.71 4.70
CA TRP A 108 1.13 13.44 4.13
C TRP A 108 1.27 13.51 2.61
N PRO A 109 2.49 13.40 2.03
CA PRO A 109 2.71 13.44 0.58
C PRO A 109 2.45 12.07 -0.08
N LEU A 110 1.28 11.47 0.14
CA LEU A 110 0.95 10.12 -0.34
C LEU A 110 1.19 9.92 -1.85
N PHE A 111 1.04 11.00 -2.64
CA PHE A 111 1.16 11.00 -4.10
C PHE A 111 2.52 11.46 -4.63
N ASP A 112 3.42 11.89 -3.74
CA ASP A 112 4.71 12.49 -4.11
C ASP A 112 5.87 11.77 -3.40
N LEU A 113 5.75 10.44 -3.31
CA LEU A 113 6.80 9.61 -2.71
C LEU A 113 8.01 9.53 -3.66
N PRO A 114 9.26 9.54 -3.13
CA PRO A 114 10.48 9.50 -3.94
C PRO A 114 10.61 8.28 -4.87
N CYS A 115 9.94 7.17 -4.57
CA CYS A 115 9.93 5.97 -5.44
C CYS A 115 9.18 6.15 -6.77
N GLY A 116 8.48 7.27 -6.98
CA GLY A 116 7.74 7.57 -8.20
C GLY A 116 6.54 6.64 -8.45
N LEU A 117 6.08 5.95 -7.41
CA LEU A 117 4.92 5.05 -7.49
C LEU A 117 3.65 5.76 -7.02
N PHE A 118 2.62 5.79 -7.87
CA PHE A 118 1.34 6.40 -7.53
C PHE A 118 0.40 5.38 -6.88
N PRO A 119 -0.23 5.69 -5.73
CA PRO A 119 -1.05 4.75 -4.99
C PRO A 119 -2.26 4.26 -5.81
N TYR A 120 -2.94 5.15 -6.51
CA TYR A 120 -4.20 4.82 -7.21
C TYR A 120 -3.99 4.16 -8.58
N ILE A 121 -2.73 4.05 -9.02
CA ILE A 121 -2.38 3.48 -10.33
C ILE A 121 -1.49 2.25 -10.12
N HIS A 122 -0.26 2.48 -9.65
CA HIS A 122 0.74 1.43 -9.54
C HIS A 122 0.44 0.48 -8.38
N VAL A 123 0.14 1.01 -7.19
CA VAL A 123 -0.18 0.17 -6.03
C VAL A 123 -1.52 -0.53 -6.23
N ALA A 124 -2.56 0.19 -6.66
CA ALA A 124 -3.85 -0.41 -6.98
C ALA A 124 -3.72 -1.56 -8.02
N GLY A 125 -3.03 -1.33 -9.14
CA GLY A 125 -2.81 -2.37 -10.15
C GLY A 125 -1.96 -3.54 -9.65
N ALA A 126 -0.92 -3.29 -8.85
CA ALA A 126 -0.12 -4.34 -8.23
C ALA A 126 -0.95 -5.21 -7.27
N VAL A 127 -1.78 -4.59 -6.43
CA VAL A 127 -2.65 -5.31 -5.50
C VAL A 127 -3.72 -6.11 -6.26
N GLN A 128 -4.27 -5.60 -7.36
CA GLN A 128 -5.16 -6.36 -8.25
C GLN A 128 -4.46 -7.61 -8.84
N ALA A 129 -3.23 -7.46 -9.34
CA ALA A 129 -2.44 -8.57 -9.88
C ALA A 129 -2.14 -9.64 -8.83
N ILE A 130 -1.81 -9.23 -7.59
CA ILE A 130 -1.63 -10.12 -6.44
C ILE A 130 -2.94 -10.84 -6.13
N SER A 131 -4.06 -10.12 -6.04
CA SER A 131 -5.36 -10.69 -5.70
C SER A 131 -5.78 -11.80 -6.66
N ALA A 132 -5.53 -11.62 -7.96
CA ALA A 132 -5.85 -12.60 -8.99
C ALA A 132 -5.04 -13.90 -8.88
N GLN A 133 -3.88 -13.87 -8.23
CA GLN A 133 -2.90 -14.96 -8.21
C GLN A 133 -2.30 -15.17 -6.80
N VAL A 134 -3.07 -14.92 -5.74
CA VAL A 134 -2.57 -14.83 -4.36
C VAL A 134 -1.84 -16.09 -3.86
N LYS A 135 -2.22 -17.26 -4.38
CA LYS A 135 -1.57 -18.56 -4.07
C LYS A 135 -0.16 -18.68 -4.64
N SER A 136 0.17 -17.87 -5.64
CA SER A 136 1.48 -17.86 -6.32
C SER A 136 2.44 -16.86 -5.68
N THR A 137 2.01 -16.10 -4.68
CA THR A 137 2.81 -15.04 -4.09
C THR A 137 3.89 -15.58 -3.15
N THR A 138 5.11 -15.11 -3.34
CA THR A 138 6.26 -15.41 -2.47
C THR A 138 6.33 -14.42 -1.31
N ASP A 139 7.00 -14.80 -0.22
CA ASP A 139 7.17 -13.96 0.99
C ASP A 139 5.85 -13.39 1.56
N GLN A 140 4.86 -14.28 1.73
CA GLN A 140 3.51 -13.89 2.15
C GLN A 140 3.47 -13.12 3.49
N ASN A 141 4.42 -13.35 4.40
CA ASN A 141 4.48 -12.63 5.68
C ASN A 141 4.83 -11.15 5.45
N ARG A 142 5.88 -10.86 4.69
CA ARG A 142 6.26 -9.47 4.42
C ARG A 142 5.17 -8.76 3.62
N LEU A 143 4.58 -9.46 2.65
CA LEU A 143 3.50 -8.88 1.85
C LEU A 143 2.27 -8.58 2.71
N HIS A 144 1.89 -9.48 3.60
CA HIS A 144 0.83 -9.27 4.58
C HIS A 144 1.07 -7.99 5.39
N ASP A 145 2.27 -7.83 5.94
CA ASP A 145 2.60 -6.67 6.77
C ASP A 145 2.55 -5.37 5.95
N HIS A 146 3.09 -5.37 4.73
CA HIS A 146 3.10 -4.19 3.87
C HIS A 146 1.71 -3.84 3.32
N LEU A 147 0.84 -4.81 3.03
CA LEU A 147 -0.55 -4.52 2.63
C LEU A 147 -1.29 -3.77 3.74
N PHE A 148 -1.15 -4.23 4.99
CA PHE A 148 -1.77 -3.56 6.13
C PHE A 148 -1.09 -2.24 6.49
N GLU A 149 0.22 -2.12 6.28
CA GLU A 149 0.97 -0.87 6.44
C GLU A 149 0.44 0.19 5.47
N ILE A 150 0.31 -0.13 4.18
CA ILE A 150 -0.24 0.79 3.17
C ILE A 150 -1.70 1.14 3.48
N LEU A 151 -2.50 0.17 3.96
CA LEU A 151 -3.87 0.44 4.37
C LEU A 151 -3.92 1.43 5.54
N ASP A 152 -3.11 1.25 6.59
CA ASP A 152 -3.06 2.19 7.71
C ASP A 152 -2.57 3.56 7.26
N LEU A 153 -1.54 3.63 6.41
CA LEU A 153 -1.05 4.90 5.86
C LEU A 153 -2.10 5.64 5.02
N THR A 154 -2.90 4.89 4.25
CA THR A 154 -4.02 5.45 3.47
C THR A 154 -5.06 6.07 4.40
N ILE A 155 -5.51 5.32 5.41
CA ILE A 155 -6.56 5.77 6.34
C ILE A 155 -6.05 6.85 7.31
N ALA A 156 -4.82 6.73 7.81
CA ALA A 156 -4.18 7.75 8.65
C ALA A 156 -3.94 9.05 7.86
N GLY A 157 -3.62 8.95 6.55
CA GLY A 157 -3.58 10.09 5.65
C GLY A 157 -4.89 10.85 5.60
N TRP A 158 -6.03 10.14 5.59
CA TRP A 158 -7.37 10.74 5.62
C TRP A 158 -7.69 11.42 6.95
N GLU A 159 -7.36 10.76 8.07
CA GLU A 159 -7.72 11.25 9.40
C GLU A 159 -6.80 12.37 9.91
N PHE A 160 -5.51 12.31 9.58
CA PHE A 160 -4.47 13.17 10.17
C PHE A 160 -3.64 13.90 9.11
N GLY A 161 -3.37 13.25 7.98
CA GLY A 161 -2.43 13.74 6.96
C GLY A 161 -2.99 14.77 5.98
N SER A 162 -4.22 15.26 6.19
CA SER A 162 -4.93 16.16 5.27
C SER A 162 -5.08 15.62 3.84
N VAL A 163 -5.15 14.29 3.68
CA VAL A 163 -5.43 13.65 2.39
C VAL A 163 -6.94 13.55 2.21
N ARG A 164 -7.44 14.13 1.13
CA ARG A 164 -8.86 14.03 0.80
C ARG A 164 -9.23 12.60 0.43
N VAL A 165 -10.39 12.14 0.90
CA VAL A 165 -10.95 10.83 0.52
C VAL A 165 -11.74 10.99 -0.76
N ASP A 166 -11.31 10.34 -1.83
CA ASP A 166 -12.04 10.22 -3.07
C ASP A 166 -12.40 8.76 -3.37
N THR A 167 -13.11 8.52 -4.47
CA THR A 167 -13.52 7.17 -4.86
C THR A 167 -12.34 6.26 -5.18
N ASP A 168 -11.22 6.79 -5.67
CA ASP A 168 -10.03 5.99 -6.00
C ASP A 168 -9.31 5.55 -4.71
N GLY A 169 -9.21 6.44 -3.72
CA GLY A 169 -8.71 6.11 -2.39
C GLY A 169 -9.58 5.10 -1.66
N ALA A 170 -10.91 5.26 -1.71
CA ALA A 170 -11.83 4.30 -1.13
C ALA A 170 -11.73 2.93 -1.82
N ALA A 171 -11.62 2.89 -3.15
CA ALA A 171 -11.42 1.67 -3.91
C ALA A 171 -10.10 0.98 -3.57
N LEU A 172 -8.99 1.73 -3.43
CA LEU A 172 -7.71 1.19 -3.00
C LEU A 172 -7.81 0.57 -1.60
N ALA A 173 -8.48 1.23 -0.64
CA ALA A 173 -8.66 0.70 0.71
C ALA A 173 -9.44 -0.63 0.68
N GLY A 174 -10.57 -0.68 -0.03
CA GLY A 174 -11.35 -1.91 -0.19
C GLY A 174 -10.53 -3.05 -0.81
N LEU A 175 -9.77 -2.75 -1.86
CA LEU A 175 -8.89 -3.69 -2.53
C LEU A 175 -7.79 -4.23 -1.60
N LEU A 176 -7.12 -3.36 -0.83
CA LEU A 176 -6.12 -3.77 0.17
C LEU A 176 -6.72 -4.70 1.22
N ILE A 177 -7.93 -4.40 1.71
CA ILE A 177 -8.62 -5.22 2.72
C ILE A 177 -8.95 -6.61 2.14
N SER A 178 -9.56 -6.67 0.95
CA SER A 178 -9.91 -7.95 0.32
C SER A 178 -8.68 -8.79 -0.03
N THR A 179 -7.63 -8.18 -0.57
CA THR A 179 -6.41 -8.90 -0.94
C THR A 179 -5.64 -9.37 0.30
N ALA A 180 -5.60 -8.58 1.37
CA ALA A 180 -5.01 -9.02 2.63
C ALA A 180 -5.81 -10.19 3.24
N ARG A 181 -7.14 -10.16 3.18
CA ARG A 181 -7.99 -11.29 3.57
C ARG A 181 -7.65 -12.54 2.79
N ASP A 182 -7.64 -12.47 1.46
CA ASP A 182 -7.38 -13.62 0.61
C ASP A 182 -5.96 -14.16 0.83
N LEU A 183 -4.96 -13.28 0.99
CA LEU A 183 -3.60 -13.69 1.33
C LEU A 183 -3.57 -14.47 2.64
N ARG A 184 -4.20 -13.97 3.70
CA ARG A 184 -4.29 -14.63 5.01
C ARG A 184 -4.89 -16.03 4.91
N THR A 185 -5.92 -16.23 4.07
CA THR A 185 -6.52 -17.57 3.88
C THR A 185 -5.60 -18.59 3.23
N THR A 186 -4.55 -18.14 2.54
CA THR A 186 -3.55 -19.04 1.92
C THR A 186 -2.35 -19.33 2.82
N MET A 187 -2.19 -18.59 3.91
CA MET A 187 -1.06 -18.74 4.83
C MET A 187 -1.28 -19.96 5.73
N SER A 188 -0.23 -20.76 5.94
CA SER A 188 -0.30 -21.97 6.77
C SER A 188 -0.62 -21.68 8.25
N LYS A 189 -0.21 -20.52 8.74
CA LYS A 189 -0.57 -19.97 10.04
C LYS A 189 -0.97 -18.52 9.86
N GLU A 190 -2.22 -18.22 10.16
CA GLU A 190 -2.74 -16.87 10.06
C GLU A 190 -2.05 -15.94 11.07
N PRO A 191 -1.39 -14.86 10.62
CA PRO A 191 -0.79 -13.89 11.51
C PRO A 191 -1.88 -13.08 12.25
N PRO A 192 -1.59 -12.61 13.47
CA PRO A 192 -2.50 -11.73 14.17
C PRO A 192 -2.68 -10.42 13.40
N LEU A 193 -3.88 -9.83 13.48
CA LEU A 193 -4.13 -8.52 12.88
C LEU A 193 -3.24 -7.44 13.51
N PRO A 194 -2.58 -6.59 12.70
CA PRO A 194 -1.73 -5.51 13.20
C PRO A 194 -2.46 -4.58 14.18
N PRO A 195 -1.75 -3.94 15.14
CA PRO A 195 -2.35 -3.02 16.09
C PRO A 195 -3.21 -1.91 15.46
N PRO A 196 -2.79 -1.24 14.36
CA PRO A 196 -3.59 -0.20 13.70
C PRO A 196 -4.92 -0.74 13.16
N VAL A 197 -4.92 -1.92 12.57
CA VAL A 197 -6.11 -2.60 12.04
C VAL A 197 -7.11 -2.89 13.17
N ARG A 198 -6.63 -3.47 14.28
CA ARG A 198 -7.47 -3.72 15.46
C ARG A 198 -8.02 -2.44 16.06
N GLU A 199 -7.26 -1.35 16.02
CA GLU A 199 -7.73 -0.03 16.46
C GLU A 199 -8.88 0.48 15.57
N LEU A 200 -8.71 0.41 14.24
CA LEU A 200 -9.73 0.81 13.27
C LEU A 200 -11.02 -0.02 13.40
N MET A 201 -10.91 -1.34 13.57
CA MET A 201 -12.07 -2.23 13.75
C MET A 201 -12.92 -1.92 14.99
N ARG A 202 -12.37 -1.23 16.00
CA ARG A 202 -13.12 -0.78 17.18
C ARG A 202 -13.90 0.50 16.94
N ARG A 203 -13.60 1.22 15.86
CA ARG A 203 -14.26 2.49 15.51
C ARG A 203 -15.50 2.24 14.66
N ASN A 204 -16.36 3.25 14.60
CA ASN A 204 -17.59 3.23 13.80
C ASN A 204 -17.84 4.57 13.08
N ASN A 205 -16.77 5.28 12.73
CA ASN A 205 -16.85 6.54 11.99
C ASN A 205 -17.05 6.27 10.50
N THR A 206 -17.94 7.05 9.89
CA THR A 206 -18.08 7.12 8.43
C THR A 206 -17.37 8.37 7.94
N ILE A 207 -16.57 8.22 6.89
CA ILE A 207 -15.82 9.29 6.24
C ILE A 207 -16.49 9.57 4.89
N ASP A 208 -16.77 10.83 4.61
CA ASP A 208 -17.35 11.23 3.33
C ASP A 208 -16.39 10.95 2.18
N VAL A 209 -16.89 10.30 1.13
CA VAL A 209 -16.14 10.00 -0.10
C VAL A 209 -16.55 11.00 -1.17
N TYR A 210 -15.58 11.68 -1.74
CA TYR A 210 -15.80 12.68 -2.76
C TYR A 210 -15.60 12.14 -4.18
N ALA A 211 -16.25 12.77 -5.16
CA ALA A 211 -15.88 12.57 -6.56
C ALA A 211 -14.40 13.01 -6.78
N PRO A 212 -13.62 12.31 -7.61
CA PRO A 212 -12.22 12.67 -7.89
C PRO A 212 -12.08 14.05 -8.54
N ASP A 213 -13.04 14.43 -9.37
CA ASP A 213 -13.02 15.63 -10.22
C ASP A 213 -13.86 16.81 -9.69
N ALA A 214 -14.63 16.60 -8.62
CA ALA A 214 -15.56 17.60 -8.11
C ALA A 214 -15.61 17.61 -6.59
N HIS A 215 -15.85 18.77 -5.98
CA HIS A 215 -16.04 18.91 -4.52
C HIS A 215 -17.45 18.48 -4.08
N ARG A 216 -17.85 17.27 -4.51
CA ARG A 216 -19.17 16.69 -4.23
C ARG A 216 -19.00 15.35 -3.55
N ILE A 217 -19.71 15.17 -2.44
CA ILE A 217 -19.81 13.88 -1.74
C ILE A 217 -20.64 12.94 -2.60
N VAL A 218 -20.13 11.74 -2.86
CA VAL A 218 -20.78 10.69 -3.66
C VAL A 218 -21.09 9.44 -2.83
N GLY A 219 -20.62 9.38 -1.59
CA GLY A 219 -20.90 8.27 -0.67
C GLY A 219 -20.15 8.44 0.65
N GLY A 220 -20.07 7.36 1.42
CA GLY A 220 -19.30 7.31 2.65
C GLY A 220 -18.66 5.94 2.84
N ILE A 221 -17.48 5.92 3.45
CA ILE A 221 -16.73 4.71 3.80
C ILE A 221 -16.61 4.61 5.32
N ASN A 222 -16.84 3.43 5.89
CA ASN A 222 -16.58 3.15 7.30
C ASN A 222 -15.51 2.07 7.40
N PRO A 223 -14.21 2.45 7.48
CA PRO A 223 -13.13 1.47 7.43
C PRO A 223 -13.21 0.42 8.54
N GLY A 224 -13.64 0.81 9.74
CA GLY A 224 -13.81 -0.11 10.87
C GLY A 224 -14.91 -1.15 10.64
N ARG A 225 -16.01 -0.77 9.99
CA ARG A 225 -17.06 -1.70 9.56
C ARG A 225 -16.57 -2.61 8.44
N GLU A 226 -15.98 -2.07 7.37
CA GLU A 226 -15.49 -2.87 6.24
C GLU A 226 -14.45 -3.90 6.67
N LEU A 227 -13.49 -3.51 7.51
CA LEU A 227 -12.49 -4.42 8.08
C LEU A 227 -13.14 -5.58 8.86
N ARG A 228 -14.18 -5.31 9.65
CA ARG A 228 -14.90 -6.36 10.40
C ARG A 228 -15.67 -7.28 9.45
N GLU A 229 -16.39 -6.72 8.49
CA GLU A 229 -17.20 -7.49 7.55
C GLU A 229 -16.33 -8.37 6.64
N ILE A 230 -15.14 -7.92 6.25
CA ILE A 230 -14.28 -8.67 5.33
C ILE A 230 -13.33 -9.62 6.08
N LEU A 231 -12.72 -9.20 7.19
CA LEU A 231 -11.67 -9.99 7.86
C LEU A 231 -12.20 -10.96 8.93
N LEU A 232 -13.44 -10.80 9.40
CA LEU A 232 -14.04 -11.67 10.42
C LEU A 232 -15.18 -12.56 9.89
N ALA A 233 -15.53 -12.44 8.62
CA ALA A 233 -16.53 -13.28 7.95
C ALA A 233 -15.89 -14.55 7.37
#